data_AF-A0A250F2G6-F1
#
_entry.id   AF-A0A250F2G6-F1
#
_cell.length_a   1.000
_cell.length_b   1.000
_cell.length_c   1.000
_cell.angle_alpha   90.00
_cell.angle_beta   90.00
_cell.angle_gamma   90.00
#
_symmetry.space_group_name_H-M   'P 1'
#
loop_
_entity.id
_entity.type
_entity.pdbx_description
1 polymer ?
#
loop_
_entity_poly.entity_id
_entity_poly.type
_entity_poly.pdbx_seq_one_letter_code
_entity_poly.pdbx_strand_id
1 'polypeptide(L)'
;MKKETVSRFNEKIMTSNDLSLLKDKESKYLMNSLYRRWEEDFTDEDTGEVVTIERKELIISKGEELNDENFQTIDFFIKSGELNIKDVRLSSIQRTADAVLGNSTIWIAVVEISRKKRTFYLYANSIDVARGIITDYIEQNYIGFYEIKSLKEQQYFTLVSLAKKNSDEDQNKFYQIEVEIMVNKESYPMRFLVKAPNAEEAKVLSEAFYETYMRVADEDKELPPYTMTLLSAKTLNVEAVIDHQFCKEYIDKSKETL
;
A
#
# COMPACT_ATOMS: atom_id res chain seq x y z
N MET A 1 9.47 27.80 -12.45
CA MET A 1 10.92 27.51 -12.63
C MET A 1 11.07 25.98 -12.66
N LYS A 2 11.71 25.40 -13.69
CA LYS A 2 11.87 23.94 -13.78
C LYS A 2 12.98 23.54 -12.78
N LYS A 3 12.65 22.76 -11.76
CA LYS A 3 13.66 22.24 -10.82
C LYS A 3 14.60 21.30 -11.59
N GLU A 4 15.90 21.48 -11.41
CA GLU A 4 16.89 20.55 -11.95
C GLU A 4 16.81 19.22 -11.20
N THR A 5 16.78 18.10 -11.94
CA THR A 5 16.72 16.77 -11.33
C THR A 5 18.12 16.32 -10.95
N VAL A 6 18.39 16.23 -9.64
CA VAL A 6 19.67 15.76 -9.11
C VAL A 6 19.54 14.36 -8.52
N SER A 7 20.53 13.52 -8.79
CA SER A 7 20.60 12.15 -8.26
C SER A 7 20.70 12.13 -6.74
N ARG A 8 20.01 11.17 -6.09
CA ARG A 8 20.14 10.90 -4.65
C ARG A 8 21.57 10.50 -4.25
N PHE A 9 22.36 9.95 -5.16
CA PHE A 9 23.76 9.60 -4.90
C PHE A 9 24.68 10.82 -4.73
N ASN A 10 24.24 12.00 -5.18
CA ASN A 10 24.96 13.26 -5.01
C ASN A 10 24.40 14.10 -3.85
N GLU A 11 23.49 13.53 -3.05
CA GLU A 11 22.87 14.20 -1.91
C GLU A 11 23.84 14.27 -0.75
N LYS A 12 24.14 15.49 -0.28
CA LYS A 12 24.85 15.70 0.98
C LYS A 12 23.81 15.79 2.08
N ILE A 13 24.00 15.00 3.13
CA ILE A 13 23.13 14.97 4.30
C ILE A 13 23.90 15.57 5.47
N MET A 14 23.27 16.50 6.17
CA MET A 14 23.82 17.13 7.36
C MET A 14 22.95 16.83 8.58
N THR A 15 23.60 16.44 9.66
CA THR A 15 23.01 16.19 10.97
C THR A 15 23.94 16.77 12.04
N SER A 16 23.39 17.25 13.13
CA SER A 16 24.17 17.83 14.22
C SER A 16 23.44 17.64 15.54
N ASN A 17 24.15 17.73 16.66
CA ASN A 17 23.55 17.87 17.98
C ASN A 17 23.37 19.34 18.39
N ASP A 18 23.84 20.28 17.55
CA ASP A 18 23.72 21.72 17.69
C ASP A 18 23.14 22.31 16.41
N LEU A 19 21.97 22.93 16.51
CA LEU A 19 21.25 23.55 15.40
C LEU A 19 22.08 24.66 14.72
N SER A 20 22.91 25.38 15.48
CA SER A 20 23.73 26.47 14.96
C SER A 20 24.75 25.98 13.92
N LEU A 21 25.23 24.74 14.09
CA LEU A 21 26.14 24.09 13.14
C LEU A 21 25.45 23.66 11.84
N LEU A 22 24.11 23.65 11.82
CA LEU A 22 23.31 23.34 10.63
C LEU A 22 23.03 24.56 9.76
N LYS A 23 23.44 25.78 10.16
CA LYS A 23 23.47 26.98 9.29
C LYS A 23 24.61 26.89 8.27
N ASP A 24 24.72 25.79 7.55
CA ASP A 24 25.61 25.65 6.41
C ASP A 24 24.87 26.02 5.12
N LYS A 25 25.60 26.61 4.16
CA LYS A 25 25.03 27.06 2.88
C LYS A 25 24.77 25.92 1.90
N GLU A 26 25.44 24.77 2.08
CA GLU A 26 25.37 23.68 1.10
C GLU A 26 24.19 22.71 1.34
N SER A 27 23.77 22.52 2.59
CA SER A 27 22.65 21.63 2.97
C SER A 27 21.62 22.41 3.74
N LYS A 28 20.50 22.75 3.08
CA LYS A 28 19.53 23.70 3.62
C LYS A 28 18.09 23.23 3.61
N TYR A 29 17.77 22.09 3.00
CA TYR A 29 16.39 21.62 2.90
C TYR A 29 16.11 20.53 3.93
N LEU A 30 14.99 20.64 4.65
CA LEU A 30 14.57 19.60 5.60
C LEU A 30 14.31 18.27 4.89
N MET A 31 14.90 17.18 5.38
CA MET A 31 14.72 15.84 4.82
C MET A 31 13.38 15.20 5.19
N ASN A 32 12.83 15.59 6.33
CA ASN A 32 11.57 15.09 6.89
C ASN A 32 10.75 16.27 7.41
N SER A 33 9.44 16.08 7.52
CA SER A 33 8.58 17.01 8.25
C SER A 33 8.91 16.96 9.75
N LEU A 34 8.96 18.12 10.40
CA LEU A 34 9.20 18.24 11.83
C LEU A 34 7.87 18.35 12.56
N TYR A 35 7.71 17.59 13.64
CA TYR A 35 6.50 17.58 14.45
C TYR A 35 6.84 17.89 15.90
N ARG A 36 6.01 18.70 16.56
CA ARG A 36 6.03 18.80 18.01
C ARG A 36 5.19 17.66 18.57
N ARG A 37 5.62 17.09 19.70
CA ARG A 37 4.90 16.01 20.40
C ARG A 37 4.66 16.40 21.84
N TRP A 38 3.47 16.08 22.34
CA TRP A 38 3.09 16.26 23.73
C TRP A 38 2.09 15.19 24.15
N GLU A 39 2.06 14.89 25.44
CA GLU A 39 1.11 13.96 26.03
C GLU A 39 -0.10 14.74 26.57
N GLU A 40 -1.30 14.25 26.28
CA GLU A 40 -2.55 14.73 26.87
C GLU A 40 -3.23 13.59 27.61
N ASP A 41 -3.53 13.83 28.89
CA ASP A 41 -4.29 12.91 29.71
C ASP A 41 -5.79 13.21 29.57
N PHE A 42 -6.55 12.20 29.15
CA PHE A 42 -8.01 12.23 29.13
C PHE A 42 -8.54 11.34 30.22
N THR A 43 -9.40 11.87 31.08
CA THR A 43 -10.14 11.06 32.05
C THR A 43 -11.49 10.68 31.46
N ASP A 44 -11.77 9.40 31.36
CA ASP A 44 -13.10 8.89 31.00
C ASP A 44 -14.09 9.20 32.14
N GLU A 45 -15.17 9.93 31.83
CA GLU A 45 -16.15 10.37 32.83
C GLU A 45 -16.98 9.21 33.43
N ASP A 46 -17.11 8.09 32.72
CA ASP A 46 -17.89 6.93 33.14
C ASP A 46 -17.04 5.94 33.95
N THR A 47 -15.76 5.79 33.61
CA THR A 47 -14.86 4.80 34.25
C THR A 47 -13.83 5.40 35.21
N GLY A 48 -13.52 6.69 35.08
CA GLY A 48 -12.46 7.36 35.83
C GLY A 48 -11.04 6.94 35.40
N GLU A 49 -10.91 6.16 34.33
CA GLU A 49 -9.60 5.76 33.79
C GLU A 49 -8.94 6.95 33.07
N VAL A 50 -7.64 7.14 33.33
CA VAL A 50 -6.82 8.14 32.64
C VAL A 50 -6.15 7.47 31.45
N VAL A 51 -6.49 7.93 30.26
CA VAL A 51 -5.87 7.52 29.00
C VAL A 51 -4.94 8.64 28.55
N THR A 52 -3.64 8.35 28.54
CA THR A 52 -2.62 9.24 27.99
C THR A 52 -2.52 9.05 26.48
N ILE A 53 -2.64 10.15 25.72
CA ILE A 53 -2.56 10.16 24.27
C ILE A 53 -1.36 11.02 23.85
N GLU A 54 -0.43 10.45 23.08
CA GLU A 54 0.59 11.25 22.40
C GLU A 54 -0.05 11.99 21.21
N ARG A 55 -0.07 13.32 21.29
CA ARG A 55 -0.45 14.21 20.18
C ARG A 55 0.80 14.59 19.39
N LYS A 56 0.60 14.85 18.10
CA LYS A 56 1.62 15.45 17.23
C LYS A 56 1.04 16.52 16.34
N GLU A 57 1.78 17.61 16.16
CA GLU A 57 1.42 18.68 15.25
C GLU A 57 2.60 19.05 14.35
N LEU A 58 2.30 19.31 13.07
CA LEU A 58 3.30 19.70 12.09
C LEU A 58 3.85 21.09 12.41
N ILE A 59 5.16 21.19 12.56
CA ILE A 59 5.86 22.47 12.73
C ILE A 59 6.31 23.00 11.36
N ILE A 60 7.06 22.18 10.63
CA ILE A 60 7.63 22.53 9.33
C ILE A 60 7.55 21.33 8.39
N SER A 61 7.11 21.58 7.16
CA SER A 61 7.01 20.57 6.12
C SER A 61 8.38 20.13 5.61
N LYS A 62 8.43 18.87 5.19
CA LYS A 62 9.55 18.30 4.44
C LYS A 62 9.89 19.15 3.20
N GLY A 63 11.17 19.35 2.98
CA GLY A 63 11.70 20.08 1.83
C GLY A 63 11.65 21.60 1.98
N GLU A 64 11.16 22.13 3.10
CA GLU A 64 11.31 23.54 3.41
C GLU A 64 12.78 23.91 3.65
N GLU A 65 13.15 25.14 3.29
CA GLU A 65 14.50 25.66 3.48
C GLU A 65 14.71 26.13 4.92
N LEU A 66 15.87 25.83 5.51
CA LEU A 66 16.30 26.37 6.79
C LEU A 66 16.73 27.83 6.63
N ASN A 67 15.74 28.70 6.44
CA ASN A 67 15.90 30.15 6.50
C ASN A 67 15.88 30.65 7.96
N ASP A 68 16.07 31.94 8.18
CA ASP A 68 16.12 32.48 9.55
C ASP A 68 14.80 32.33 10.33
N GLU A 69 13.66 32.34 9.66
CA GLU A 69 12.34 32.13 10.26
C GLU A 69 12.18 30.67 10.73
N ASN A 70 12.36 29.72 9.82
CA ASN A 70 12.31 28.29 10.12
C ASN A 70 13.36 27.89 11.16
N PHE A 71 14.53 28.51 11.15
CA PHE A 71 15.55 28.30 12.18
C PHE A 71 15.07 28.72 13.57
N GLN A 72 14.48 29.91 13.70
CA GLN A 72 13.95 30.40 14.99
C GLN A 72 12.83 29.49 15.51
N THR A 73 11.94 29.06 14.61
CA THR A 73 10.88 28.12 14.97
C THR A 73 11.43 26.78 15.46
N ILE A 74 12.39 26.18 14.75
CA ILE A 74 13.02 24.92 15.18
C ILE A 74 13.75 25.10 16.52
N ASP A 75 14.53 26.18 16.67
CA ASP A 75 15.27 26.49 17.91
C ASP A 75 14.34 26.62 19.12
N PHE A 76 13.18 27.27 18.94
CA PHE A 76 12.15 27.37 19.97
C PHE A 76 11.66 25.99 20.43
N PHE A 77 11.26 25.11 19.50
CA PHE A 77 10.73 23.78 19.83
C PHE A 77 11.78 22.81 20.38
N ILE A 78 13.05 22.98 20.02
CA ILE A 78 14.15 22.23 20.64
C ILE A 78 14.34 22.68 22.10
N LYS A 79 14.30 24.00 22.34
CA LYS A 79 14.46 24.56 23.70
C LYS A 79 13.29 24.26 24.62
N SER A 80 12.07 24.14 24.09
CA SER A 80 10.90 23.71 24.85
C SER A 80 10.89 22.21 25.14
N GLY A 81 11.75 21.42 24.49
CA GLY A 81 11.82 19.97 24.63
C GLY A 81 10.77 19.22 23.80
N GLU A 82 9.97 19.92 22.99
CA GLU A 82 8.91 19.34 22.16
C GLU A 82 9.42 18.78 20.82
N LEU A 83 10.66 19.09 20.45
CA LEU A 83 11.34 18.59 19.24
C LEU A 83 12.76 18.12 19.58
N ASN A 84 13.14 16.92 19.09
CA ASN A 84 14.51 16.44 19.24
C ASN A 84 15.40 16.97 18.12
N ILE A 85 16.55 17.54 18.44
CA ILE A 85 17.54 17.98 17.44
C ILE A 85 17.95 16.85 16.47
N LYS A 86 17.91 15.58 16.92
CA LYS A 86 18.20 14.42 16.08
C LYS A 86 17.21 14.23 14.91
N ASP A 87 16.01 14.80 15.02
CA ASP A 87 14.99 14.76 13.97
C ASP A 87 15.27 15.80 12.88
N VAL A 88 16.08 16.82 13.19
CA VAL A 88 16.46 17.88 12.24
C VAL A 88 17.60 17.38 11.35
N ARG A 89 17.23 17.00 10.14
CA ARG A 89 18.16 16.51 9.10
C ARG A 89 18.03 17.37 7.87
N LEU A 90 19.17 17.88 7.37
CA LEU A 90 19.20 18.72 6.17
C LEU A 90 19.80 17.98 4.98
N SER A 91 19.34 18.39 3.81
CA SER A 91 19.80 17.90 2.52
C SER A 91 20.18 19.06 1.61
N SER A 92 21.18 18.82 0.76
CA SER A 92 21.51 19.71 -0.36
C SER A 92 20.46 19.69 -1.48
N ILE A 93 19.54 18.71 -1.48
CA ILE A 93 18.51 18.54 -2.51
C ILE A 93 17.12 18.72 -1.89
N GLN A 94 16.32 19.60 -2.47
CA GLN A 94 14.94 19.81 -2.02
C GLN A 94 14.04 18.62 -2.40
N ARG A 95 13.45 17.96 -1.40
CA ARG A 95 12.50 16.85 -1.60
C ARG A 95 11.18 17.16 -0.89
N THR A 96 10.12 17.44 -1.64
CA THR A 96 8.83 17.86 -1.07
C THR A 96 7.74 16.79 -1.16
N ALA A 97 8.01 15.67 -1.84
CA ALA A 97 7.04 14.59 -2.01
C ALA A 97 7.27 13.48 -0.97
N ASP A 98 6.18 12.92 -0.49
CA ASP A 98 6.16 11.76 0.40
C ASP A 98 5.57 10.55 -0.32
N ALA A 99 6.13 9.39 -0.01
CA ALA A 99 5.53 8.13 -0.40
C ALA A 99 4.41 7.81 0.59
N VAL A 100 3.27 7.37 0.07
CA VAL A 100 2.14 6.90 0.87
C VAL A 100 1.88 5.45 0.56
N LEU A 101 1.37 4.70 1.54
CA LEU A 101 0.76 3.42 1.25
C LEU A 101 -0.60 3.63 0.61
N GLY A 102 -0.90 2.80 -0.39
CA GLY A 102 -2.25 2.72 -0.94
C GLY A 102 -3.13 1.77 -0.14
N ASN A 103 -4.36 1.62 -0.62
CA ASN A 103 -5.21 0.51 -0.18
C ASN A 103 -4.62 -0.83 -0.64
N SER A 104 -4.89 -1.88 0.11
CA SER A 104 -4.49 -3.23 -0.29
C SER A 104 -5.30 -3.65 -1.52
N THR A 105 -4.62 -4.00 -2.60
CA THR A 105 -5.23 -4.40 -3.87
C THR A 105 -4.42 -5.51 -4.54
N ILE A 106 -4.86 -5.99 -5.69
CA ILE A 106 -4.18 -7.03 -6.46
C ILE A 106 -3.01 -6.46 -7.23
N TRP A 107 -1.91 -7.21 -7.20
CA TRP A 107 -0.71 -6.98 -7.98
C TRP A 107 -0.44 -8.19 -8.88
N ILE A 108 0.05 -7.91 -10.09
CA ILE A 108 0.54 -8.90 -11.03
C ILE A 108 2.06 -8.82 -11.07
N ALA A 109 2.70 -9.92 -10.71
CA ALA A 109 4.14 -10.10 -10.87
C ALA A 109 4.42 -11.00 -12.07
N VAL A 110 5.31 -10.56 -12.97
CA VAL A 110 5.88 -11.43 -14.01
C VAL A 110 7.32 -11.69 -13.63
N VAL A 111 7.64 -12.94 -13.34
CA VAL A 111 8.97 -13.36 -12.92
C VAL A 111 9.54 -14.32 -13.94
N GLU A 112 10.76 -14.08 -14.38
CA GLU A 112 11.50 -15.01 -15.21
C GLU A 112 12.31 -15.95 -14.32
N ILE A 113 11.96 -17.24 -14.33
CA ILE A 113 12.61 -18.27 -13.52
C ILE A 113 13.14 -19.32 -14.48
N SER A 114 14.45 -19.59 -14.44
CA SER A 114 15.09 -20.52 -15.38
C SER A 114 14.76 -20.22 -16.85
N ARG A 115 14.81 -18.94 -17.24
CA ARG A 115 14.48 -18.40 -18.58
C ARG A 115 13.03 -18.60 -19.04
N LYS A 116 12.11 -18.94 -18.13
CA LYS A 116 10.67 -19.01 -18.42
C LYS A 116 9.94 -17.92 -17.63
N LYS A 117 9.15 -17.11 -18.33
CA LYS A 117 8.27 -16.11 -17.70
C LYS A 117 7.06 -16.81 -17.09
N ARG A 118 6.81 -16.50 -15.83
CA ARG A 118 5.69 -16.99 -15.02
C ARG A 118 4.94 -15.80 -14.43
N THR A 119 3.62 -15.91 -14.34
CA THR A 119 2.74 -14.81 -13.89
C THR A 119 2.13 -15.18 -12.55
N PHE A 120 2.30 -14.31 -11.56
CA PHE A 120 1.81 -14.48 -10.20
C PHE A 120 0.86 -13.35 -9.83
N TYR A 121 -0.11 -13.67 -8.98
CA TYR A 121 -1.05 -12.72 -8.41
C TYR A 121 -0.89 -12.70 -6.91
N LEU A 122 -0.93 -11.51 -6.31
CA LEU A 122 -0.79 -11.32 -4.87
C LEU A 122 -1.51 -10.05 -4.41
N TYR A 123 -1.75 -9.94 -3.10
CA TYR A 123 -2.26 -8.70 -2.51
C TYR A 123 -1.11 -7.87 -1.92
N ALA A 124 -1.13 -6.57 -2.16
CA ALA A 124 -0.21 -5.63 -1.54
C ALA A 124 -0.77 -4.21 -1.53
N ASN A 125 -0.26 -3.38 -0.62
CA ASN A 125 -0.58 -1.96 -0.46
C ASN A 125 0.50 -1.01 -1.00
N SER A 126 1.62 -1.55 -1.51
CA SER A 126 2.67 -0.80 -2.17
C SER A 126 3.52 -1.70 -3.08
N ILE A 127 4.29 -1.08 -3.97
CA ILE A 127 5.23 -1.81 -4.85
C ILE A 127 6.33 -2.52 -4.07
N ASP A 128 6.79 -1.93 -2.96
CA ASP A 128 7.88 -2.50 -2.16
C ASP A 128 7.39 -3.71 -1.36
N VAL A 129 6.16 -3.64 -0.81
CA VAL A 129 5.51 -4.79 -0.17
C VAL A 129 5.26 -5.90 -1.19
N ALA A 130 4.73 -5.56 -2.36
CA ALA A 130 4.53 -6.52 -3.44
C ALA A 130 5.83 -7.21 -3.85
N ARG A 131 6.95 -6.46 -3.91
CA ARG A 131 8.29 -7.00 -4.21
C ARG A 131 8.77 -7.94 -3.11
N GLY A 132 8.56 -7.59 -1.85
CA GLY A 132 8.91 -8.44 -0.70
C GLY A 132 8.18 -9.78 -0.75
N ILE A 133 6.86 -9.74 -0.89
CA ILE A 133 6.00 -10.94 -0.96
C ILE A 133 6.43 -11.86 -2.10
N ILE A 134 6.56 -11.34 -3.33
CA ILE A 134 6.92 -12.20 -4.47
C ILE A 134 8.35 -12.74 -4.34
N THR A 135 9.28 -11.97 -3.78
CA THR A 135 10.66 -12.43 -3.55
C THR A 135 10.67 -13.62 -2.61
N ASP A 136 10.06 -13.48 -1.43
CA ASP A 136 10.00 -14.54 -0.43
C ASP A 136 9.30 -15.79 -0.96
N TYR A 137 8.17 -15.61 -1.65
CA TYR A 137 7.46 -16.72 -2.28
C TYR A 137 8.33 -17.47 -3.31
N ILE A 138 9.06 -16.76 -4.18
CA ILE A 138 9.90 -17.40 -5.19
C ILE A 138 11.09 -18.13 -4.55
N GLU A 139 11.75 -17.53 -3.57
CA GLU A 139 12.90 -18.11 -2.87
C GLU A 139 12.56 -19.43 -2.15
N GLN A 140 11.32 -19.55 -1.64
CA GLN A 140 10.86 -20.77 -0.98
C GLN A 140 10.38 -21.87 -1.95
N ASN A 141 9.88 -21.50 -3.14
CA ASN A 141 9.19 -22.44 -4.03
C ASN A 141 9.96 -22.82 -5.30
N TYR A 142 11.06 -22.12 -5.62
CA TYR A 142 11.83 -22.36 -6.84
C TYR A 142 13.33 -22.45 -6.57
N ILE A 143 14.03 -23.20 -7.43
CA ILE A 143 15.49 -23.37 -7.38
C ILE A 143 16.14 -22.56 -8.50
N GLY A 144 17.25 -21.88 -8.19
CA GLY A 144 18.09 -21.19 -9.14
C GLY A 144 17.83 -19.69 -9.21
N PHE A 145 18.30 -19.04 -10.27
CA PHE A 145 18.18 -17.60 -10.45
C PHE A 145 16.81 -17.21 -11.00
N TYR A 146 16.29 -16.10 -10.50
CA TYR A 146 15.07 -15.48 -10.99
C TYR A 146 15.25 -13.98 -11.18
N GLU A 147 14.39 -13.40 -12.01
CA GLU A 147 14.35 -11.95 -12.23
C GLU A 147 12.90 -11.47 -12.29
N ILE A 148 12.53 -10.50 -11.45
CA ILE A 148 11.22 -9.87 -11.50
C ILE A 148 11.20 -8.92 -12.71
N LYS A 149 10.50 -9.31 -13.78
CA LYS A 149 10.38 -8.54 -15.03
C LYS A 149 9.31 -7.45 -14.97
N SER A 150 8.27 -7.63 -14.15
CA SER A 150 7.17 -6.68 -14.00
C SER A 150 6.50 -6.85 -12.66
N LEU A 151 6.06 -5.74 -12.07
CA LEU A 151 5.24 -5.70 -10.87
C LEU A 151 4.22 -4.56 -11.03
N LYS A 152 2.94 -4.90 -11.17
CA LYS A 152 1.89 -3.94 -11.56
C LYS A 152 0.65 -4.06 -10.70
N GLU A 153 0.26 -2.96 -10.08
CA GLU A 153 -1.05 -2.81 -9.44
C GLU A 153 -2.19 -2.97 -10.46
N GLN A 154 -3.29 -3.58 -10.04
CA GLN A 154 -4.50 -3.73 -10.84
C GLN A 154 -5.68 -3.05 -10.14
N GLN A 155 -6.15 -1.95 -10.73
CA GLN A 155 -7.36 -1.28 -10.28
C GLN A 155 -8.60 -2.09 -10.66
N TYR A 156 -9.61 -2.07 -9.78
CA TYR A 156 -10.91 -2.73 -9.98
C TYR A 156 -10.80 -4.22 -10.33
N PHE A 157 -9.79 -4.91 -9.78
CA PHE A 157 -9.58 -6.33 -9.99
C PHE A 157 -9.66 -7.05 -8.65
N THR A 158 -10.55 -8.04 -8.57
CA THR A 158 -10.78 -8.79 -7.33
C THR A 158 -10.52 -10.27 -7.53
N LEU A 159 -9.91 -10.90 -6.52
CA LEU A 159 -9.60 -12.31 -6.53
C LEU A 159 -10.76 -13.05 -5.89
N VAL A 160 -11.34 -13.98 -6.61
CA VAL A 160 -12.42 -14.83 -6.08
C VAL A 160 -11.78 -16.13 -5.62
N SER A 161 -11.60 -16.25 -4.30
CA SER A 161 -11.04 -17.44 -3.64
C SER A 161 -12.09 -18.47 -3.21
N LEU A 162 -13.36 -18.29 -3.60
CA LEU A 162 -14.43 -19.23 -3.29
C LEU A 162 -14.22 -20.55 -4.05
N ALA A 163 -13.67 -21.55 -3.37
CA ALA A 163 -13.59 -22.91 -3.90
C ALA A 163 -14.97 -23.62 -3.77
N LYS A 164 -15.47 -24.21 -4.86
CA LYS A 164 -16.56 -25.19 -4.77
C LYS A 164 -15.99 -26.45 -4.12
N LYS A 165 -16.56 -26.89 -2.99
CA LYS A 165 -16.12 -28.05 -2.18
C LYS A 165 -16.07 -29.42 -2.91
N ASN A 166 -16.34 -29.51 -4.21
CA ASN A 166 -16.38 -30.75 -4.98
C ASN A 166 -15.94 -30.58 -6.45
N SER A 167 -15.20 -29.53 -6.82
CA SER A 167 -14.64 -29.44 -8.18
C SER A 167 -13.35 -30.21 -8.29
N ASP A 168 -13.16 -30.94 -9.39
CA ASP A 168 -11.88 -31.55 -9.76
C ASP A 168 -10.87 -30.43 -10.02
N GLU A 169 -10.12 -30.02 -8.99
CA GLU A 169 -9.33 -28.77 -8.99
C GLU A 169 -8.30 -28.71 -10.12
N ASP A 170 -7.84 -29.86 -10.58
CA ASP A 170 -6.85 -30.02 -11.65
C ASP A 170 -7.38 -29.61 -13.03
N GLN A 171 -8.70 -29.60 -13.23
CA GLN A 171 -9.32 -29.17 -14.49
C GLN A 171 -9.63 -27.67 -14.50
N ASN A 172 -9.58 -27.01 -13.35
CA ASN A 172 -9.91 -25.60 -13.23
C ASN A 172 -8.81 -24.73 -13.84
N LYS A 173 -9.22 -23.69 -14.56
CA LYS A 173 -8.34 -22.66 -15.10
C LYS A 173 -8.62 -21.34 -14.43
N PHE A 174 -7.67 -20.43 -14.50
CA PHE A 174 -7.88 -19.05 -14.08
C PHE A 174 -8.57 -18.28 -15.20
N TYR A 175 -9.77 -17.80 -14.92
CA TYR A 175 -10.54 -16.91 -15.77
C TYR A 175 -10.43 -15.49 -15.25
N GLN A 176 -10.00 -14.56 -16.11
CA GLN A 176 -10.34 -13.16 -15.92
C GLN A 176 -11.69 -12.93 -16.57
N ILE A 177 -12.69 -12.63 -15.75
CA ILE A 177 -14.00 -12.20 -16.24
C ILE A 177 -14.17 -10.70 -16.02
N GLU A 178 -14.85 -10.06 -16.96
CA GLU A 178 -15.28 -8.67 -16.87
C GLU A 178 -16.79 -8.65 -16.86
N VAL A 179 -17.36 -7.99 -15.87
CA VAL A 179 -18.80 -7.93 -15.66
C VAL A 179 -19.24 -6.48 -15.52
N GLU A 180 -20.48 -6.23 -15.89
CA GLU A 180 -21.21 -5.02 -15.56
C GLU A 180 -22.21 -5.33 -14.45
N ILE A 181 -22.09 -4.65 -13.31
CA ILE A 181 -23.04 -4.76 -12.21
C ILE A 181 -23.95 -3.53 -12.27
N MET A 182 -25.25 -3.74 -12.45
CA MET A 182 -26.23 -2.67 -12.41
C MET A 182 -26.97 -2.67 -11.07
N VAL A 183 -26.91 -1.55 -10.36
CA VAL A 183 -27.65 -1.30 -9.10
C VAL A 183 -28.38 0.02 -9.25
N ASN A 184 -29.70 0.06 -9.02
CA ASN A 184 -30.49 1.30 -9.09
C ASN A 184 -30.31 2.13 -10.39
N LYS A 185 -30.07 1.46 -11.53
CA LYS A 185 -29.76 2.04 -12.86
C LYS A 185 -28.38 2.69 -13.00
N GLU A 186 -27.50 2.50 -12.04
CA GLU A 186 -26.08 2.86 -12.14
C GLU A 186 -25.25 1.63 -12.52
N SER A 187 -24.28 1.82 -13.40
CA SER A 187 -23.41 0.76 -13.92
C SER A 187 -22.04 0.81 -13.26
N TYR A 188 -21.61 -0.34 -12.76
CA TYR A 188 -20.34 -0.54 -12.09
C TYR A 188 -19.54 -1.65 -12.80
N PRO A 189 -18.52 -1.30 -13.61
CA PRO A 189 -17.68 -2.29 -14.25
C PRO A 189 -16.74 -2.92 -13.23
N MET A 190 -16.66 -4.25 -13.21
CA MET A 190 -15.81 -4.99 -12.29
C MET A 190 -15.08 -6.12 -13.00
N ARG A 191 -13.86 -6.41 -12.55
CA ARG A 191 -13.06 -7.52 -13.06
C ARG A 191 -12.79 -8.51 -11.94
N PHE A 192 -12.88 -9.79 -12.26
CA PHE A 192 -12.62 -10.87 -11.31
C PHE A 192 -11.61 -11.85 -11.87
N LEU A 193 -10.67 -12.29 -11.04
CA LEU A 193 -9.83 -13.46 -11.29
C LEU A 193 -10.41 -14.64 -10.52
N VAL A 194 -10.86 -15.65 -11.25
CA VAL A 194 -11.60 -16.79 -10.68
C VAL A 194 -10.97 -18.09 -11.14
N LYS A 195 -10.68 -19.01 -10.22
CA LYS A 195 -10.29 -20.39 -10.56
C LYS A 195 -11.58 -21.20 -10.75
N ALA A 196 -11.89 -21.58 -11.99
CA ALA A 196 -13.16 -22.22 -12.36
C ALA A 196 -12.99 -23.20 -13.54
N PRO A 197 -13.92 -24.15 -13.74
CA PRO A 197 -13.86 -25.09 -14.86
C PRO A 197 -14.24 -24.44 -16.20
N ASN A 198 -15.09 -23.40 -16.19
CA ASN A 198 -15.53 -22.67 -17.38
C ASN A 198 -15.96 -21.23 -17.02
N ALA A 199 -16.31 -20.44 -18.03
CA ALA A 199 -16.66 -19.03 -17.88
C ALA A 199 -18.00 -18.82 -17.16
N GLU A 200 -18.98 -19.69 -17.40
CA GLU A 200 -20.28 -19.67 -16.72
C GLU A 200 -20.10 -19.87 -15.21
N GLU A 201 -19.30 -20.85 -14.81
CA GLU A 201 -19.02 -21.10 -13.40
C GLU A 201 -18.15 -20.01 -12.76
N ALA A 202 -17.26 -19.38 -13.53
CA ALA A 202 -16.55 -18.20 -13.07
C ALA A 202 -17.53 -17.06 -12.72
N LYS A 203 -18.54 -16.82 -13.56
CA LYS A 203 -19.58 -15.81 -13.30
C LYS A 203 -20.37 -16.13 -12.03
N VAL A 204 -20.81 -17.37 -11.85
CA VAL A 204 -21.57 -17.80 -10.66
C VAL A 204 -20.76 -17.57 -9.38
N LEU A 205 -19.47 -17.92 -9.40
CA LEU A 205 -18.58 -17.68 -8.26
C LEU A 205 -18.37 -16.18 -7.99
N SER A 206 -18.28 -15.35 -9.04
CA SER A 206 -18.19 -13.90 -8.90
C SER A 206 -19.46 -13.27 -8.35
N GLU A 207 -20.64 -13.76 -8.72
CA GLU A 207 -21.92 -13.34 -8.12
C GLU A 207 -21.95 -13.68 -6.62
N ALA A 208 -21.64 -14.92 -6.26
CA ALA A 208 -21.59 -15.36 -4.87
C ALA A 208 -20.59 -14.54 -4.02
N PHE A 209 -19.44 -14.21 -4.61
CA PHE A 209 -18.46 -13.33 -3.98
C PHE A 209 -19.02 -11.92 -3.77
N TYR A 210 -19.62 -11.32 -4.80
CA TYR A 210 -20.17 -9.98 -4.74
C TYR A 210 -21.26 -9.86 -3.67
N GLU A 211 -22.18 -10.82 -3.59
CA GLU A 211 -23.20 -10.87 -2.54
C GLU A 211 -22.61 -10.95 -1.15
N THR A 212 -21.59 -11.79 -0.97
CA THR A 212 -20.89 -11.92 0.32
C THR A 212 -20.22 -10.61 0.72
N TYR A 213 -19.50 -9.98 -0.22
CA TYR A 213 -18.84 -8.70 -0.02
C TYR A 213 -19.82 -7.61 0.40
N MET A 214 -20.97 -7.50 -0.28
CA MET A 214 -21.96 -6.48 0.01
C MET A 214 -22.66 -6.70 1.35
N ARG A 215 -22.90 -7.94 1.78
CA ARG A 215 -23.48 -8.24 3.11
C ARG A 215 -22.52 -7.91 4.25
N VAL A 216 -21.21 -8.15 4.06
CA VAL A 216 -20.21 -7.81 5.08
C VAL A 216 -20.04 -6.29 5.20
N ALA A 217 -20.24 -5.54 4.12
CA ALA A 217 -20.09 -4.09 4.12
C ALA A 217 -21.23 -3.35 4.85
N ASP A 218 -22.43 -3.93 4.93
CA ASP A 218 -23.61 -3.31 5.55
C ASP A 218 -24.54 -4.41 6.09
N GLU A 219 -24.20 -4.98 7.26
CA GLU A 219 -24.88 -6.14 7.86
C GLU A 219 -26.40 -5.93 8.06
N ASP A 220 -26.84 -4.69 8.19
CA ASP A 220 -28.22 -4.29 8.48
C ASP A 220 -29.02 -3.85 7.23
N LYS A 221 -28.39 -3.77 6.04
CA LYS A 221 -29.12 -3.47 4.80
C LYS A 221 -29.40 -4.71 3.96
N GLU A 222 -30.66 -4.84 3.54
CA GLU A 222 -31.00 -5.72 2.43
C GLU A 222 -30.21 -5.33 1.18
N LEU A 223 -29.63 -6.33 0.52
CA LEU A 223 -28.91 -6.13 -0.73
C LEU A 223 -29.87 -5.53 -1.77
N PRO A 224 -29.59 -4.35 -2.34
CA PRO A 224 -30.46 -3.79 -3.36
C PRO A 224 -30.53 -4.74 -4.57
N PRO A 225 -31.68 -4.81 -5.28
CA PRO A 225 -31.78 -5.59 -6.50
C PRO A 225 -30.68 -5.17 -7.48
N TYR A 226 -29.88 -6.15 -7.90
CA TYR A 226 -28.78 -5.94 -8.84
C TYR A 226 -28.86 -6.95 -9.98
N THR A 227 -28.24 -6.61 -11.10
CA THR A 227 -27.98 -7.57 -12.18
C THR A 227 -26.51 -7.59 -12.51
N MET A 228 -25.92 -8.78 -12.63
CA MET A 228 -24.55 -8.98 -13.10
C MET A 228 -24.55 -9.55 -14.51
N THR A 229 -24.03 -8.78 -15.47
CA THR A 229 -23.91 -9.15 -16.87
C THR A 229 -22.46 -9.48 -17.19
N LEU A 230 -22.20 -10.67 -17.73
CA LEU A 230 -20.86 -11.05 -18.18
C LEU A 230 -20.56 -10.37 -19.52
N LEU A 231 -19.53 -9.51 -19.55
CA LEU A 231 -19.09 -8.81 -20.76
C LEU A 231 -18.02 -9.60 -21.50
N SER A 232 -17.06 -10.16 -20.78
CA SER A 232 -15.99 -10.97 -21.36
C SER A 232 -15.46 -12.00 -20.36
N ALA A 233 -14.91 -13.09 -20.88
CA ALA A 233 -14.22 -14.10 -20.11
C ALA A 233 -13.00 -14.59 -20.90
N LYS A 234 -11.80 -14.48 -20.31
CA LYS A 234 -10.57 -15.00 -20.90
C LYS A 234 -9.81 -15.87 -19.92
N THR A 235 -9.27 -16.97 -20.43
CA THR A 235 -8.36 -17.81 -19.66
C THR A 235 -6.99 -17.13 -19.56
N LEU A 236 -6.41 -17.17 -18.37
CA LEU A 236 -5.07 -16.66 -18.09
C LEU A 236 -4.12 -17.80 -17.76
N ASN A 237 -2.87 -17.67 -18.23
CA ASN A 237 -1.77 -18.51 -17.78
C ASN A 237 -1.22 -17.93 -16.47
N VAL A 238 -1.75 -18.42 -15.35
CA VAL A 238 -1.36 -18.04 -14.00
C VAL A 238 -0.56 -19.17 -13.40
N GLU A 239 0.64 -18.87 -12.95
CA GLU A 239 1.50 -19.82 -12.25
C GLU A 239 0.96 -20.10 -10.85
N ALA A 240 0.71 -19.03 -10.08
CA ALA A 240 0.10 -19.13 -8.77
C ALA A 240 -0.60 -17.82 -8.40
N VAL A 241 -1.62 -17.97 -7.56
CA VAL A 241 -2.15 -16.90 -6.72
C VAL A 241 -1.55 -17.11 -5.34
N ILE A 242 -0.78 -16.13 -4.86
CA ILE A 242 -0.17 -16.18 -3.54
C ILE A 242 -1.28 -16.03 -2.48
N ASP A 243 -1.19 -16.87 -1.47
CA ASP A 243 -2.18 -16.94 -0.39
C ASP A 243 -2.40 -15.57 0.29
N HIS A 244 -3.66 -15.28 0.60
CA HIS A 244 -4.05 -14.01 1.20
C HIS A 244 -3.48 -13.84 2.61
N GLN A 245 -3.43 -14.90 3.41
CA GLN A 245 -2.90 -14.84 4.78
C GLN A 245 -1.41 -14.56 4.75
N PHE A 246 -0.67 -15.20 3.85
CA PHE A 246 0.74 -14.88 3.60
C PHE A 246 0.94 -13.41 3.20
N CYS A 247 0.14 -12.89 2.27
CA CYS A 247 0.23 -11.47 1.87
C CYS A 247 -0.10 -10.51 3.02
N LYS A 248 -1.09 -10.86 3.86
CA LYS A 248 -1.56 -10.02 4.96
C LYS A 248 -0.47 -9.73 5.99
N GLU A 249 0.37 -10.70 6.32
CA GLU A 249 1.48 -10.52 7.27
C GLU A 249 2.45 -9.41 6.84
N TYR A 250 2.73 -9.33 5.54
CA TYR A 250 3.58 -8.28 4.97
C TYR A 250 2.89 -6.91 4.96
N ILE A 251 1.61 -6.89 4.60
CA ILE A 251 0.80 -5.67 4.59
C ILE A 251 0.70 -5.07 5.99
N ASP A 252 0.43 -5.87 7.01
CA ASP A 252 0.25 -5.39 8.38
C ASP A 252 1.58 -4.87 8.96
N LYS A 253 2.69 -5.60 8.78
CA LYS A 253 4.03 -5.10 9.17
C LYS A 253 4.43 -3.80 8.47
N SER A 254 4.03 -3.61 7.21
CA SER A 254 4.34 -2.37 6.48
C SER A 254 3.70 -1.13 7.11
N LYS A 255 2.55 -1.28 7.79
CA LYS A 255 1.84 -0.17 8.45
C LYS A 255 2.53 0.23 9.76
N GLU A 256 3.23 -0.70 10.41
CA GLU A 256 4.00 -0.45 11.64
C GLU A 256 5.28 0.35 11.38
N THR A 257 5.75 0.40 10.13
CA THR A 257 7.05 0.99 9.77
C THR A 257 6.94 2.42 9.20
N LEU A 258 5.75 3.06 9.28
CA LEU A 258 5.48 4.41 8.75
C LEU A 258 5.36 5.49 9.81
#